data_AF-A0A2A2PR96-F1
#
_entry.id   AF-A0A2A2PR96-F1
#
_cell.length_a   1.000
_cell.length_b   1.000
_cell.length_c   1.000
_cell.angle_alpha   90.00
_cell.angle_beta   90.00
_cell.angle_gamma   90.00
#
_symmetry.space_group_name_H-M   'P 1'
#
loop_
_entity.id
_entity.type
_entity.pdbx_description
1 polymer ?
#
loop_
_entity_poly.entity_id
_entity_poly.type
_entity_poly.pdbx_seq_one_letter_code
_entity_poly.pdbx_strand_id
1 'polypeptide(L)'
;MGKRHPNLPAWQWRAYPNNHQHPTNLVLHLIAVPLFIVAFLLIVSGVFSLSLASVAIGVIGIVAALGLQRHGHSLEAQASEPFSDRKDAVSRLLVEQFLTFPRFFLSGGWWRAWRERHRRH
;
A
#
# COMPACT_ATOMS: atom_id res chain seq x y z
N MET A 1 -1.02 -5.15 26.99
CA MET A 1 -1.89 -5.26 25.79
C MET A 1 -1.14 -6.07 24.75
N GLY A 2 -1.67 -7.23 24.32
CA GLY A 2 -1.02 -8.06 23.30
C GLY A 2 -1.00 -7.36 21.94
N LYS A 3 -0.02 -7.70 21.08
CA LYS A 3 0.01 -7.20 19.69
C LYS A 3 -1.27 -7.68 18.98
N ARG A 4 -2.10 -6.77 18.46
CA ARG A 4 -3.36 -7.09 17.75
C ARG A 4 -3.15 -8.08 16.60
N HIS A 5 -2.00 -7.99 15.94
CA HIS A 5 -1.54 -8.96 14.93
C HIS A 5 -0.12 -9.44 15.26
N PRO A 6 0.05 -10.58 15.96
CA PRO A 6 1.37 -11.06 16.37
C PRO A 6 2.26 -11.47 15.17
N ASN A 7 1.64 -11.86 14.05
CA ASN A 7 2.31 -12.05 12.75
C ASN A 7 1.66 -11.15 11.69
N LEU A 8 2.03 -9.87 11.71
CA LEU A 8 1.46 -8.83 10.84
C LEU A 8 1.58 -9.19 9.33
N PRO A 9 2.76 -9.59 8.80
CA PRO A 9 2.86 -9.92 7.37
C PRO A 9 1.96 -11.07 6.94
N ALA A 10 1.85 -12.14 7.74
CA ALA A 10 1.00 -13.27 7.41
C ALA A 10 -0.50 -12.92 7.46
N TRP A 11 -0.91 -12.11 8.45
CA TRP A 11 -2.28 -11.61 8.53
C TRP A 11 -2.61 -10.69 7.34
N GLN A 12 -1.74 -9.71 7.04
CA GLN A 12 -1.98 -8.74 5.97
C GLN A 12 -2.05 -9.44 4.61
N TRP A 13 -1.18 -10.41 4.36
CA TRP A 13 -1.21 -11.24 3.15
C TRP A 13 -2.53 -11.99 2.97
N ARG A 14 -3.05 -12.62 4.04
CA ARG A 14 -4.32 -13.35 4.00
C ARG A 14 -5.52 -12.44 3.74
N ALA A 15 -5.50 -11.23 4.30
CA ALA A 15 -6.58 -10.26 4.13
C ALA A 15 -6.51 -9.53 2.78
N TYR A 16 -5.32 -9.43 2.18
CA TYR A 16 -5.05 -8.56 1.03
C TYR A 16 -6.03 -8.72 -0.14
N PRO A 17 -6.32 -9.94 -0.64
CA PRO A 17 -7.20 -10.11 -1.79
C PRO A 17 -8.66 -9.71 -1.53
N ASN A 18 -9.12 -9.79 -0.27
CA ASN A 18 -10.48 -9.41 0.10
C ASN A 18 -10.64 -7.89 0.16
N ASN A 19 -9.57 -7.18 0.49
CA ASN A 19 -9.57 -5.71 0.61
C ASN A 19 -9.14 -5.01 -0.70
N HIS A 20 -8.91 -5.77 -1.78
CA HIS A 20 -8.45 -5.27 -3.08
C HIS A 20 -9.19 -5.97 -4.23
N GLN A 21 -10.51 -5.80 -4.28
CA GLN A 21 -11.35 -6.40 -5.31
C GLN A 21 -11.75 -5.40 -6.39
N HIS A 22 -11.73 -4.10 -6.09
CA HIS A 22 -12.14 -3.08 -7.03
C HIS A 22 -11.08 -2.87 -8.12
N PRO A 23 -11.42 -2.98 -9.43
CA PRO A 23 -10.47 -2.82 -10.53
C PRO A 23 -9.69 -1.49 -10.46
N THR A 24 -10.38 -0.39 -10.19
CA THR A 24 -9.74 0.92 -10.00
C THR A 24 -8.78 0.93 -8.82
N ASN A 25 -9.12 0.28 -7.70
CA ASN A 25 -8.22 0.21 -6.54
C ASN A 25 -6.93 -0.55 -6.88
N LEU A 26 -7.03 -1.65 -7.63
CA LEU A 26 -5.88 -2.42 -8.11
C LEU A 26 -4.96 -1.56 -9.01
N VAL A 27 -5.54 -0.81 -9.96
CA VAL A 27 -4.77 0.09 -10.85
C VAL A 27 -4.12 1.22 -10.06
N LEU A 28 -4.85 1.83 -9.12
CA LEU A 28 -4.30 2.88 -8.28
C LEU A 28 -3.13 2.36 -7.44
N HIS A 29 -3.21 1.13 -6.91
CA HIS A 29 -2.09 0.51 -6.20
C HIS A 29 -0.87 0.23 -7.08
N LEU A 30 -1.07 -0.20 -8.34
CA LEU A 30 0.01 -0.39 -9.31
C LEU A 30 0.82 0.88 -9.57
N ILE A 31 0.23 2.06 -9.38
CA ILE A 31 0.90 3.35 -9.54
C ILE A 31 1.41 3.86 -8.18
N ALA A 32 0.57 3.79 -7.16
CA ALA A 32 0.83 4.40 -5.86
C ALA A 32 1.95 3.70 -5.11
N VAL A 33 2.07 2.37 -5.18
CA VAL A 33 3.13 1.66 -4.45
C VAL A 33 4.52 1.94 -5.03
N PRO A 34 4.77 1.87 -6.35
CA PRO A 34 6.05 2.29 -6.92
C PRO A 34 6.37 3.76 -6.64
N LEU A 35 5.38 4.66 -6.74
CA LEU A 35 5.56 6.07 -6.39
C LEU A 35 5.99 6.23 -4.93
N PHE A 36 5.35 5.51 -4.00
CA PHE A 36 5.73 5.53 -2.59
C PHE A 36 7.19 5.09 -2.40
N ILE A 37 7.59 3.98 -3.03
CA ILE A 37 8.94 3.43 -2.89
C ILE A 37 9.99 4.42 -3.41
N VAL A 38 9.78 4.99 -4.61
CA VAL A 38 10.70 5.98 -5.19
C VAL A 38 10.77 7.23 -4.32
N ALA A 39 9.62 7.73 -3.85
CA ALA A 39 9.55 8.89 -2.97
C ALA A 39 10.28 8.63 -1.64
N PHE A 40 10.11 7.45 -1.04
CA PHE A 40 10.82 7.04 0.16
C PHE A 40 12.33 7.00 -0.07
N LEU A 41 12.79 6.37 -1.16
CA LEU A 41 14.20 6.33 -1.52
C LEU A 41 14.78 7.74 -1.77
N LEU A 42 13.99 8.63 -2.36
CA LEU A 42 14.40 10.02 -2.59
C LEU A 42 14.56 10.80 -1.27
N ILE A 43 13.67 10.59 -0.28
CA ILE A 43 13.84 11.15 1.06
C ILE A 43 15.13 10.62 1.69
N VAL A 44 15.33 9.30 1.68
CA VAL A 44 16.52 8.67 2.26
C VAL A 44 17.79 9.21 1.61
N SER A 45 17.85 9.26 0.28
CA SER A 45 18.96 9.83 -0.47
C SER A 45 19.18 11.30 -0.12
N GLY A 46 18.11 12.10 -0.06
CA GLY A 46 18.17 13.51 0.28
C GLY A 46 18.70 13.77 1.69
N VAL A 47 18.38 12.91 2.66
CA VAL A 47 18.95 12.98 4.01
C VAL A 47 20.46 12.72 3.99
N PHE A 48 20.90 11.66 3.31
CA PHE A 48 22.34 11.34 3.24
C PHE A 48 23.16 12.33 2.41
N SER A 49 22.54 12.96 1.40
CA SER A 49 23.19 13.97 0.56
C SER A 49 22.97 15.41 1.05
N LEU A 50 22.31 15.61 2.20
CA LEU A 50 21.90 16.91 2.73
C LEU A 50 21.10 17.78 1.72
N SER A 51 20.35 17.15 0.82
CA SER A 51 19.54 17.82 -0.20
C SER A 51 18.10 18.03 0.29
N LEU A 52 17.81 19.25 0.76
CA LEU A 52 16.46 19.62 1.20
C LEU A 52 15.43 19.53 0.07
N ALA A 53 15.83 19.83 -1.17
CA ALA A 53 14.98 19.70 -2.35
C ALA A 53 14.54 18.24 -2.57
N SER A 54 15.47 17.29 -2.47
CA SER A 54 15.17 15.86 -2.61
C SER A 54 14.20 15.38 -1.52
N VAL A 55 14.43 15.82 -0.27
CA VAL A 55 13.52 15.52 0.85
C VAL A 55 12.13 16.09 0.60
N ALA A 56 12.03 17.36 0.17
CA ALA A 56 10.74 18.01 -0.09
C ALA A 56 9.95 17.31 -1.22
N ILE A 57 10.60 17.01 -2.34
CA ILE A 57 9.97 16.29 -3.46
C ILE A 57 9.52 14.89 -3.00
N GLY A 58 10.36 14.20 -2.22
CA GLY A 58 10.01 12.89 -1.67
C GLY A 58 8.81 12.95 -0.74
N VAL A 59 8.70 13.95 0.14
CA VAL A 59 7.51 14.13 1.00
C VAL A 59 6.25 14.34 0.18
N ILE A 60 6.31 15.18 -0.86
CA ILE A 60 5.17 15.39 -1.79
C ILE A 60 4.79 14.06 -2.45
N GLY A 61 5.76 13.28 -2.91
CA GLY A 61 5.54 11.96 -3.51
C GLY A 61 4.87 10.97 -2.55
N ILE A 62 5.28 10.92 -1.29
CA ILE A 62 4.64 10.09 -0.25
C ILE A 62 3.18 10.51 -0.04
N VAL A 63 2.91 11.82 0.08
CA VAL A 63 1.54 12.32 0.28
C VAL A 63 0.66 11.96 -0.92
N ALA A 64 1.16 12.15 -2.15
CA ALA A 64 0.43 11.78 -3.36
C ALA A 64 0.13 10.27 -3.42
N ALA A 65 1.11 9.42 -3.13
CA ALA A 65 0.95 7.97 -3.09
C ALA A 65 -0.09 7.53 -2.06
N LEU A 66 -0.05 8.09 -0.85
CA LEU A 66 -1.04 7.79 0.19
C LEU A 66 -2.44 8.28 -0.18
N GLY A 67 -2.54 9.43 -0.87
CA GLY A 67 -3.80 9.94 -1.40
C GLY A 67 -4.45 9.00 -2.42
N LEU A 68 -3.64 8.49 -3.36
CA LEU A 68 -4.08 7.50 -4.36
C LEU A 68 -4.55 6.20 -3.70
N GLN A 69 -3.80 5.66 -2.73
CA GLN A 69 -4.18 4.46 -1.98
C GLN A 69 -5.47 4.67 -1.20
N ARG A 70 -5.59 5.79 -0.49
CA ARG A 70 -6.81 6.14 0.25
C ARG A 70 -8.02 6.21 -0.67
N HIS A 71 -7.88 6.85 -1.83
CA HIS A 71 -8.96 6.92 -2.81
C HIS A 71 -9.33 5.53 -3.32
N GLY A 72 -8.35 4.70 -3.69
CA GLY A 72 -8.60 3.33 -4.12
C GLY A 72 -9.35 2.51 -3.08
N HIS A 73 -8.91 2.54 -1.82
CA HIS A 73 -9.60 1.84 -0.72
C HIS A 73 -11.01 2.35 -0.46
N SER A 74 -11.31 3.62 -0.75
CA SER A 74 -12.67 4.16 -0.59
C SER A 74 -13.68 3.58 -1.59
N LEU A 75 -13.21 2.93 -2.66
CA LEU A 75 -14.03 2.27 -3.67
C LEU A 75 -14.33 0.80 -3.33
N GLU A 76 -13.67 0.25 -2.31
CA GLU A 76 -13.89 -1.14 -1.90
C GLU A 76 -15.22 -1.27 -1.14
N ALA A 77 -15.94 -2.36 -1.41
CA ALA A 77 -17.20 -2.65 -0.71
C ALA A 77 -16.98 -2.96 0.77
N GLN A 78 -15.81 -3.54 1.10
CA GLN A 78 -15.40 -3.82 2.46
C GLN A 78 -14.29 -2.86 2.85
N ALA A 79 -14.53 -2.05 3.88
CA ALA A 79 -13.52 -1.17 4.43
C ALA A 79 -12.40 -1.97 5.11
N SER A 80 -11.16 -1.52 4.94
CA SER A 80 -9.99 -2.05 5.66
C SER A 80 -10.15 -1.90 7.17
N GLU A 81 -9.60 -2.86 7.92
CA GLU A 81 -9.62 -2.83 9.38
C GLU A 81 -8.97 -1.52 9.89
N PRO A 82 -9.64 -0.74 10.77
CA PRO A 82 -9.09 0.52 11.28
C PRO A 82 -7.77 0.32 12.02
N PHE A 83 -6.87 1.30 11.91
CA PHE A 83 -5.62 1.30 12.65
C PHE A 83 -5.87 1.40 14.15
N SER A 84 -5.18 0.58 14.94
CA SER A 84 -5.27 0.66 16.41
C SER A 84 -4.54 1.87 16.98
N ASP A 85 -3.40 2.20 16.39
CA ASP A 85 -2.52 3.28 16.82
C ASP A 85 -1.57 3.70 15.67
N ARG A 86 -0.72 4.69 15.92
CA ARG A 86 0.24 5.20 14.92
C ARG A 86 1.26 4.16 14.49
N LYS A 87 1.71 3.30 15.41
CA LYS A 87 2.71 2.25 15.12
C LYS A 87 2.10 1.17 14.24
N ASP A 88 0.86 0.78 14.50
CA ASP A 88 0.08 -0.12 13.65
C ASP A 88 -0.08 0.47 12.25
N ALA A 89 -0.46 1.75 12.14
CA ALA A 89 -0.57 2.44 10.85
C ALA A 89 0.74 2.42 10.05
N VAL A 90 1.85 2.83 10.67
CA VAL A 90 3.17 2.85 9.99
C VAL A 90 3.61 1.44 9.61
N SER A 91 3.43 0.46 10.51
CA SER A 91 3.86 -0.93 10.25
C SER A 91 3.08 -1.54 9.10
N ARG A 92 1.74 -1.37 9.10
CA ARG A 92 0.87 -1.87 8.02
C ARG A 92 1.20 -1.22 6.69
N LEU A 93 1.42 0.10 6.67
CA LEU A 93 1.82 0.81 5.45
C LEU A 93 3.15 0.26 4.91
N LEU A 94 4.20 0.20 5.74
CA LEU A 94 5.51 -0.29 5.26
C LEU A 94 5.46 -1.75 4.80
N VAL A 95 4.80 -2.63 5.56
CA VAL A 95 4.63 -4.04 5.16
C VAL A 95 3.81 -4.14 3.87
N GLU A 96 2.83 -3.26 3.66
CA GLU A 96 2.09 -3.21 2.39
C GLU A 96 2.99 -2.85 1.22
N GLN A 97 3.70 -1.72 1.32
CA GLN A 97 4.46 -1.16 0.21
C GLN A 97 5.64 -2.06 -0.18
N PHE A 98 6.35 -2.62 0.81
CA PHE A 98 7.62 -3.33 0.56
C PHE A 98 7.49 -4.85 0.52
N LEU A 99 6.42 -5.44 1.06
CA LEU A 99 6.29 -6.90 1.14
C LEU A 99 4.98 -7.39 0.52
N THR A 100 3.84 -6.96 1.05
CA THR A 100 2.54 -7.54 0.69
C THR A 100 2.16 -7.24 -0.75
N PHE A 101 2.20 -5.97 -1.15
CA PHE A 101 1.83 -5.59 -2.52
C PHE A 101 2.82 -6.13 -3.56
N PRO A 102 4.15 -6.00 -3.42
CA PRO A 102 5.10 -6.60 -4.37
C PRO A 102 4.88 -8.11 -4.52
N ARG A 103 4.68 -8.82 -3.40
CA ARG A 103 4.35 -10.26 -3.43
C ARG A 103 3.02 -10.53 -4.12
N PHE A 104 2.00 -9.69 -3.90
CA PHE A 104 0.67 -9.85 -4.48
C PHE A 104 0.71 -9.67 -5.99
N PHE A 105 1.41 -8.62 -6.43
CA PHE A 105 1.65 -8.33 -7.84
C PHE A 105 2.42 -9.47 -8.52
N LEU A 106 3.58 -9.85 -7.98
CA LEU A 106 4.45 -10.88 -8.57
C LEU A 106 3.84 -12.29 -8.54
N SER A 107 2.99 -12.60 -7.57
CA SER A 107 2.27 -13.89 -7.51
C SER A 107 1.10 -13.99 -8.48
N GLY A 108 0.83 -12.94 -9.28
CA GLY A 108 -0.32 -12.85 -10.19
C GLY A 108 -1.66 -12.68 -9.46
N GLY A 109 -1.65 -12.34 -8.17
CA GLY A 109 -2.86 -12.09 -7.38
C GLY A 109 -3.72 -10.98 -7.97
N TRP A 110 -3.08 -9.92 -8.44
CA TRP A 110 -3.73 -8.78 -9.10
C TRP A 110 -4.52 -9.21 -10.34
N TRP A 111 -3.90 -10.04 -11.20
CA TRP A 111 -4.53 -10.53 -12.44
C TRP A 111 -5.69 -11.48 -12.16
N ARG A 112 -5.57 -12.32 -11.12
CA ARG A 112 -6.68 -13.16 -10.65
C ARG A 112 -7.86 -12.30 -10.17
N ALA A 113 -7.61 -11.32 -9.30
CA ALA A 113 -8.64 -10.42 -8.78
C ALA A 113 -9.34 -9.62 -9.90
N TRP A 114 -8.56 -9.11 -10.86
CA TRP A 114 -9.07 -8.42 -12.04
C TRP A 114 -10.03 -9.28 -12.87
N ARG A 115 -9.63 -10.53 -13.19
CA ARG A 115 -10.47 -11.45 -13.97
C ARG A 115 -11.72 -11.92 -13.22
N GLU A 116 -11.61 -12.18 -11.92
CA GLU A 116 -12.73 -12.63 -11.09
C GLU A 116 -13.89 -11.61 -11.11
N ARG A 117 -13.58 -10.30 -11.05
CA ARG A 117 -14.59 -9.25 -11.07
C ARG A 117 -15.27 -9.13 -12.43
N HIS A 118 -14.53 -9.26 -13.53
CA HIS A 118 -15.11 -9.23 -14.88
C HIS A 118 -15.97 -10.45 -15.22
N ARG A 119 -15.89 -11.54 -14.45
CA ARG A 119 -16.82 -12.68 -14.57
C ARG A 119 -18.13 -12.50 -13.81
N ARG A 120 -18.21 -11.53 -12.90
CA ARG A 120 -19.39 -11.26 -12.05
C ARG A 120 -20.29 -10.15 -12.60
N HIS A 121 -19.95 -9.60 -13.77
CA HIS A 121 -20.77 -8.70 -14.58
C HIS A 121 -21.08 -9.40 -15.89
#